data_AF-A0A9P5UUS1-F1
#
_entry.id   AF-A0A9P5UUS1-F1
#
_cell.length_a   1.000
_cell.length_b   1.000
_cell.length_c   1.000
_cell.angle_alpha   90.00
_cell.angle_beta   90.00
_cell.angle_gamma   90.00
#
_symmetry.space_group_name_H-M   'P 1'
#
loop_
_entity.id
_entity.type
_entity.pdbx_description
1 polymer ?
#
loop_
_entity_poly.entity_id
_entity_poly.type
_entity_poly.pdbx_seq_one_letter_code
_entity_poly.pdbx_strand_id
1 'polypeptide(L)'
;TSSNFKEFIGVKVQVEAEDIMQQRWASRDLEVFTCQISGFDRLTREEEAVYDVIPESKFQAGSQPLTEEEHRVVEKLRQSRELQGQVCSSRLGEVTQLKELDLGYQFDNIDYQAAQYIGNYGQPFHRQNGHGVCYSGPIQDTLELTLDSGLRQLAKLKNLEVIRFEGMDHRIGKEEMKWTVEAWPMLRMIRGLDAGRWLPEIDVEGGKRGRGSIKAELRECMLGIKPEMRFATRPFTFCRFLGGSVWIPFPKV
;
A
#
# COMPACT_ATOMS: atom_id res chain seq x y z
N THR A 1 -8.57 -27.39 -15.69
CA THR A 1 -7.17 -27.75 -15.37
C THR A 1 -6.68 -26.81 -14.30
N SER A 2 -6.63 -27.28 -13.05
CA SER A 2 -6.12 -26.48 -11.94
C SER A 2 -4.60 -26.43 -12.05
N SER A 3 -4.06 -25.35 -12.60
CA SER A 3 -2.62 -25.10 -12.55
C SER A 3 -2.19 -24.97 -11.09
N ASN A 4 -1.18 -25.71 -10.65
CA ASN A 4 -0.54 -25.61 -9.33
C ASN A 4 0.26 -24.30 -9.16
N PHE A 5 -0.28 -23.19 -9.65
CA PHE A 5 0.37 -21.89 -9.62
C PHE A 5 0.18 -21.27 -8.24
N LYS A 6 1.21 -21.38 -7.42
CA LYS A 6 1.21 -20.94 -6.01
C LYS A 6 1.90 -19.60 -5.79
N GLU A 7 2.71 -19.13 -6.72
CA GLU A 7 3.54 -17.94 -6.51
C GLU A 7 3.49 -17.03 -7.73
N PHE A 8 3.18 -15.76 -7.50
CA PHE A 8 3.30 -14.69 -8.48
C PHE A 8 4.31 -13.68 -7.96
N ILE A 9 5.46 -13.58 -8.63
CA ILE A 9 6.53 -12.67 -8.23
C ILE A 9 6.77 -11.66 -9.35
N GLY A 10 5.95 -10.61 -9.37
CA GLY A 10 6.07 -9.47 -10.27
C GLY A 10 7.14 -8.48 -9.80
N VAL A 11 8.40 -8.90 -9.71
CA VAL A 11 9.50 -8.00 -9.35
C VAL A 11 9.57 -6.85 -10.37
N LYS A 12 9.39 -5.61 -9.89
CA LYS A 12 9.32 -4.37 -10.72
C LYS A 12 8.11 -4.30 -11.65
N VAL A 13 7.08 -5.12 -11.41
CA VAL A 13 5.81 -5.01 -12.13
C VAL A 13 4.90 -4.10 -11.30
N GLN A 14 4.67 -2.91 -11.86
CA GLN A 14 3.57 -2.04 -11.46
C GLN A 14 2.40 -2.33 -12.39
N VAL A 15 1.23 -2.58 -11.82
CA VAL A 15 0.00 -2.84 -12.57
C VAL A 15 -1.03 -1.79 -12.18
N GLU A 16 -1.74 -1.26 -13.17
CA GLU A 16 -2.84 -0.34 -12.92
C GLU A 16 -4.03 -1.06 -12.28
N ALA A 17 -4.71 -0.38 -11.36
CA ALA A 17 -5.85 -0.91 -10.64
C ALA A 17 -6.98 -1.34 -11.60
N GLU A 18 -7.25 -0.54 -12.62
CA GLU A 18 -8.27 -0.85 -13.63
C GLU A 18 -7.91 -2.12 -14.42
N ASP A 19 -6.64 -2.30 -14.78
CA ASP A 19 -6.17 -3.50 -15.47
C ASP A 19 -6.38 -4.73 -14.58
N ILE A 20 -6.02 -4.66 -13.29
CA ILE A 20 -6.26 -5.74 -12.33
C ILE A 20 -7.74 -6.13 -12.26
N MET A 21 -8.64 -5.15 -12.39
CA MET A 21 -10.07 -5.40 -12.37
C MET A 21 -10.56 -6.10 -13.65
N GLN A 22 -9.94 -5.81 -14.80
CA GLN A 22 -10.29 -6.45 -16.06
C GLN A 22 -9.70 -7.87 -16.20
N GLN A 23 -8.57 -8.14 -15.56
CA GLN A 23 -7.91 -9.44 -15.66
C GLN A 23 -8.54 -10.53 -14.78
N ARG A 24 -8.61 -11.75 -15.32
CA ARG A 24 -8.97 -12.95 -14.55
C ARG A 24 -7.72 -13.52 -13.88
N TRP A 25 -7.79 -13.73 -12.58
CA TRP A 25 -6.70 -14.35 -11.84
C TRP A 25 -6.60 -15.84 -12.18
N ALA A 26 -5.41 -16.27 -12.58
CA ALA A 26 -5.15 -17.64 -13.03
C ALA A 26 -5.23 -18.68 -11.90
N SER A 27 -5.03 -18.25 -10.65
CA SER A 27 -5.03 -19.12 -9.47
C SER A 27 -5.70 -18.46 -8.28
N ARG A 28 -6.53 -19.23 -7.58
CA ARG A 28 -7.10 -18.88 -6.25
C ARG A 28 -6.29 -19.45 -5.10
N ASP A 29 -5.41 -20.40 -5.40
CA ASP A 29 -4.55 -21.10 -4.44
C ASP A 29 -3.17 -20.42 -4.34
N LEU A 30 -3.14 -19.12 -4.63
CA LEU A 30 -1.92 -18.34 -4.59
C LEU A 30 -1.48 -18.18 -3.13
N GLU A 31 -0.23 -18.57 -2.84
CA GLU A 31 0.41 -18.48 -1.53
C GLU A 31 1.33 -17.25 -1.44
N VAL A 32 1.92 -16.81 -2.56
CA VAL A 32 2.79 -15.62 -2.63
C VAL A 32 2.32 -14.69 -3.74
N PHE A 33 2.05 -13.43 -3.41
CA PHE A 33 1.76 -12.38 -4.38
C PHE A 33 2.65 -11.18 -4.13
N THR A 34 3.54 -10.90 -5.09
CA THR A 34 4.39 -9.71 -5.11
C THR A 34 4.07 -8.91 -6.36
N CYS A 35 3.44 -7.75 -6.17
CA CYS A 35 3.05 -6.87 -7.26
C CYS A 35 2.72 -5.50 -6.71
N GLN A 36 3.27 -4.44 -7.30
CA GLN A 36 2.81 -3.11 -6.98
C GLN A 36 1.52 -2.81 -7.75
N ILE A 37 0.55 -2.21 -7.06
CA ILE A 37 -0.72 -1.79 -7.65
C ILE A 37 -0.82 -0.28 -7.54
N SER A 38 -1.02 0.39 -8.68
CA SER A 38 -1.14 1.84 -8.81
C SER A 38 -2.43 2.25 -9.53
N GLY A 39 -2.56 3.53 -9.85
CA GLY A 39 -3.67 4.04 -10.67
C GLY A 39 -4.92 4.38 -9.85
N PHE A 40 -4.77 4.55 -8.54
CA PHE A 40 -5.84 5.10 -7.72
C PHE A 40 -5.77 6.62 -7.79
N ASP A 41 -6.77 7.27 -8.39
CA ASP A 41 -6.85 8.73 -8.48
C ASP A 41 -7.12 9.35 -7.10
N ARG A 42 -6.06 9.42 -6.29
CA ARG A 42 -6.12 9.90 -4.91
C ARG A 42 -6.17 11.42 -4.87
N LEU A 43 -6.68 11.93 -3.76
CA LEU A 43 -6.65 13.36 -3.52
C LEU A 43 -5.19 13.86 -3.46
N THR A 44 -4.92 15.01 -4.07
CA THR A 44 -3.66 15.73 -3.82
C THR A 44 -3.68 16.37 -2.44
N ARG A 45 -2.55 16.93 -1.99
CA ARG A 45 -2.51 17.64 -0.69
C ARG A 45 -3.46 18.83 -0.62
N GLU A 46 -3.58 19.55 -1.72
CA GLU A 46 -4.45 20.71 -1.83
C GLU A 46 -5.92 20.26 -1.77
N GLU A 47 -6.26 19.17 -2.45
CA GLU A 47 -7.59 18.58 -2.41
C GLU A 47 -7.93 18.01 -1.03
N GLU A 48 -6.97 17.39 -0.34
CA GLU A 48 -7.14 16.94 1.05
C GLU A 48 -7.39 18.10 1.99
N ALA A 49 -6.64 19.20 1.85
CA ALA A 49 -6.88 20.40 2.65
C ALA A 49 -8.28 20.99 2.42
N VAL A 50 -8.82 20.88 1.19
CA VAL A 50 -10.22 21.21 0.91
C VAL A 50 -11.17 20.24 1.60
N TYR A 51 -10.91 18.93 1.51
CA TYR A 51 -11.76 17.90 2.15
C TYR A 51 -11.82 18.04 3.67
N ASP A 52 -10.68 18.28 4.32
CA ASP A 52 -10.54 18.35 5.78
C ASP A 52 -11.31 19.52 6.41
N VAL A 53 -11.58 20.58 5.64
CA VAL A 53 -12.36 21.74 6.13
C VAL A 53 -13.86 21.61 5.88
N ILE A 54 -14.32 20.56 5.17
CA ILE A 54 -15.74 20.33 4.93
C ILE A 54 -16.41 19.90 6.25
N PRO A 55 -17.35 20.69 6.80
CA PRO A 55 -18.02 20.31 8.03
C PRO A 55 -18.83 19.03 7.84
N GLU A 56 -18.78 18.10 8.79
CA GLU A 56 -19.53 16.83 8.72
C GLU A 56 -21.04 17.04 8.47
N SER A 57 -21.59 18.14 8.98
CA SER A 57 -22.99 18.51 8.76
C SER A 57 -23.34 18.64 7.28
N LYS A 58 -22.40 19.05 6.41
CA LYS A 58 -22.66 19.18 4.97
C LYS A 58 -22.90 17.84 4.27
N PHE A 59 -22.51 16.71 4.86
CA PHE A 59 -22.79 15.39 4.30
C PHE A 59 -24.19 14.87 4.67
N GLN A 60 -24.93 15.55 5.55
CA GLN A 60 -26.26 15.15 5.98
C GLN A 60 -27.35 15.65 5.01
N ALA A 61 -28.42 14.85 4.84
CA ALA A 61 -29.53 15.22 3.98
C ALA A 61 -30.22 16.50 4.48
N GLY A 62 -30.35 17.50 3.61
CA GLY A 62 -31.01 18.78 3.91
C GLY A 62 -30.07 19.91 4.37
N SER A 63 -28.75 19.67 4.42
CA SER A 63 -27.75 20.67 4.74
C SER A 63 -27.44 21.61 3.57
N GLN A 64 -26.61 22.65 3.83
CA GLN A 64 -26.11 23.55 2.80
C GLN A 64 -25.42 22.74 1.68
N PRO A 65 -25.65 23.08 0.40
CA PRO A 65 -25.01 22.38 -0.72
C PRO A 65 -23.49 22.56 -0.66
N LEU A 66 -22.78 21.51 -1.04
CA LEU A 66 -21.34 21.59 -1.29
C LEU A 66 -21.08 22.59 -2.42
N THR A 67 -19.99 23.34 -2.32
CA THR A 67 -19.46 24.09 -3.45
C THR A 67 -19.03 23.13 -4.56
N GLU A 68 -18.86 23.64 -5.78
CA GLU A 68 -18.44 22.80 -6.92
C GLU A 68 -17.10 22.10 -6.67
N GLU A 69 -16.14 22.80 -6.04
CA GLU A 69 -14.85 22.23 -5.69
C GLU A 69 -14.94 21.18 -4.57
N GLU A 70 -15.71 21.46 -3.51
CA GLU A 70 -15.98 20.48 -2.45
C GLU A 70 -16.63 19.21 -3.02
N HIS A 71 -17.61 19.37 -3.92
CA HIS A 71 -18.28 18.25 -4.58
C HIS A 71 -17.30 17.44 -5.44
N ARG A 72 -16.44 18.11 -6.22
CA ARG A 72 -15.40 17.46 -7.05
C ARG A 72 -14.45 16.61 -6.20
N VAL A 73 -13.95 17.16 -5.10
CA VAL A 73 -13.02 16.47 -4.18
C VAL A 73 -13.71 15.28 -3.50
N VAL A 74 -14.94 15.46 -3.01
CA VAL A 74 -15.70 14.38 -2.36
C VAL A 74 -15.98 13.24 -3.33
N GLU A 75 -16.38 13.55 -4.56
CA GLU A 75 -16.68 12.54 -5.57
C GLU A 75 -15.41 11.80 -6.00
N LYS A 76 -14.29 12.50 -6.20
CA LYS A 76 -12.99 11.88 -6.50
C LYS A 76 -12.57 10.90 -5.40
N LEU A 77 -12.65 11.32 -4.13
CA LEU A 77 -12.34 10.44 -3.00
C LEU A 77 -13.25 9.21 -2.96
N ARG A 78 -14.55 9.40 -3.21
CA ARG A 78 -15.53 8.31 -3.26
C ARG A 78 -15.18 7.29 -4.33
N GLN A 79 -14.90 7.74 -5.55
CA GLN A 79 -14.53 6.88 -6.68
C GLN A 79 -13.21 6.13 -6.42
N SER A 80 -12.20 6.82 -5.89
CA SER A 80 -10.93 6.20 -5.53
C SER A 80 -11.11 5.11 -4.47
N ARG A 81 -11.87 5.38 -3.40
CA ARG A 81 -12.17 4.38 -2.36
C ARG A 81 -13.00 3.22 -2.89
N GLU A 82 -13.94 3.47 -3.78
CA GLU A 82 -14.73 2.43 -4.41
C GLU A 82 -13.83 1.48 -5.22
N LEU A 83 -12.92 2.01 -6.04
CA LEU A 83 -11.97 1.21 -6.80
C LEU A 83 -11.00 0.43 -5.90
N GLN A 84 -10.45 1.06 -4.86
CA GLN A 84 -9.61 0.39 -3.86
C GLN A 84 -10.36 -0.75 -3.18
N GLY A 85 -11.60 -0.51 -2.76
CA GLY A 85 -12.47 -1.52 -2.16
C GLY A 85 -12.77 -2.67 -3.10
N GLN A 86 -12.97 -2.42 -4.41
CA GLN A 86 -13.16 -3.44 -5.43
C GLN A 86 -11.90 -4.30 -5.63
N VAL A 87 -10.71 -3.68 -5.76
CA VAL A 87 -9.43 -4.40 -5.86
C VAL A 87 -9.20 -5.26 -4.62
N CYS A 88 -9.40 -4.70 -3.43
CA CYS A 88 -9.23 -5.43 -2.19
C CYS A 88 -10.24 -6.58 -2.04
N SER A 89 -11.53 -6.37 -2.32
CA SER A 89 -12.56 -7.40 -2.11
C SER A 89 -12.62 -8.46 -3.21
N SER A 90 -12.56 -8.05 -4.48
CA SER A 90 -12.84 -8.90 -5.65
C SER A 90 -11.60 -9.58 -6.22
N ARG A 91 -10.40 -9.16 -5.78
CA ARG A 91 -9.14 -9.70 -6.29
C ARG A 91 -8.29 -10.23 -5.15
N LEU A 92 -7.77 -9.33 -4.32
CA LEU A 92 -6.89 -9.71 -3.22
C LEU A 92 -7.62 -10.55 -2.16
N GLY A 93 -8.87 -10.23 -1.84
CA GLY A 93 -9.66 -10.92 -0.84
C GLY A 93 -10.12 -12.33 -1.25
N GLU A 94 -10.01 -12.69 -2.54
CA GLU A 94 -10.37 -14.03 -3.02
C GLU A 94 -9.24 -15.06 -2.86
N VAL A 95 -7.98 -14.62 -2.80
CA VAL A 95 -6.81 -15.52 -2.64
C VAL A 95 -6.58 -15.89 -1.17
N THR A 96 -7.51 -16.64 -0.59
CA THR A 96 -7.49 -16.98 0.84
C THR A 96 -6.32 -17.88 1.30
N GLN A 97 -5.62 -18.50 0.34
CA GLN A 97 -4.41 -19.29 0.61
C GLN A 97 -3.14 -18.43 0.72
N LEU A 98 -3.25 -17.11 0.56
CA LEU A 98 -2.13 -16.20 0.57
C LEU A 98 -1.43 -16.19 1.93
N LYS A 99 -0.11 -16.44 1.89
CA LYS A 99 0.81 -16.41 3.03
C LYS A 99 1.70 -15.17 2.97
N GLU A 100 2.10 -14.74 1.79
CA GLU A 100 2.89 -13.52 1.59
C GLU A 100 2.22 -12.56 0.62
N LEU A 101 1.96 -11.34 1.09
CA LEU A 101 1.45 -10.23 0.29
C LEU A 101 2.47 -9.10 0.26
N ASP A 102 3.02 -8.82 -0.91
CA ASP A 102 4.01 -7.77 -1.11
C ASP A 102 3.48 -6.78 -2.16
N LEU A 103 2.96 -5.66 -1.68
CA LEU A 103 2.40 -4.58 -2.50
C LEU A 103 3.43 -3.46 -2.72
N GLY A 104 4.58 -3.57 -2.07
CA GLY A 104 5.63 -2.57 -2.10
C GLY A 104 6.59 -2.75 -3.27
N TYR A 105 7.62 -1.91 -3.23
CA TYR A 105 8.73 -1.95 -4.15
C TYR A 105 9.93 -2.65 -3.50
N GLN A 106 10.43 -3.72 -4.12
CA GLN A 106 11.66 -4.37 -3.68
C GLN A 106 12.86 -3.47 -4.00
N PHE A 107 13.40 -2.79 -2.98
CA PHE A 107 14.68 -2.08 -3.05
C PHE A 107 15.89 -3.02 -3.00
N ASP A 108 15.68 -4.33 -2.94
CA ASP A 108 16.75 -5.31 -2.80
C ASP A 108 17.65 -5.27 -4.05
N ASN A 109 18.85 -4.72 -3.88
CA ASN A 109 19.91 -4.70 -4.89
C ASN A 109 19.58 -4.00 -6.21
N ILE A 110 18.86 -2.88 -6.19
CA ILE A 110 19.01 -1.96 -7.33
C ILE A 110 20.41 -1.37 -7.23
N ASP A 111 21.31 -1.97 -8.00
CA ASP A 111 22.51 -1.32 -8.49
C ASP A 111 22.10 0.10 -8.87
N TYR A 112 22.61 1.12 -8.16
CA TYR A 112 22.13 2.51 -8.19
C TYR A 112 21.99 3.09 -9.60
N GLN A 113 22.61 2.45 -10.60
CA GLN A 113 22.50 2.77 -12.02
C GLN A 113 21.15 2.40 -12.65
N ALA A 114 20.50 1.30 -12.25
CA ALA A 114 19.22 0.86 -12.84
C ALA A 114 18.01 1.67 -12.32
N ALA A 115 18.14 2.31 -11.16
CA ALA A 115 17.11 3.23 -10.62
C ALA A 115 16.88 4.47 -11.52
N GLN A 116 17.78 4.74 -12.47
CA GLN A 116 17.66 5.87 -13.40
C GLN A 116 16.70 5.59 -14.57
N TYR A 117 16.30 4.33 -14.79
CA TYR A 117 15.55 3.91 -15.98
C TYR A 117 14.11 3.43 -15.72
N ILE A 118 13.67 3.37 -14.46
CA ILE A 118 12.32 2.86 -14.08
C ILE A 118 11.30 4.02 -13.92
N GLY A 119 11.67 5.25 -14.26
CA GLY A 119 10.73 6.37 -14.32
C GLY A 119 9.98 6.39 -15.65
N ASN A 120 8.90 5.62 -15.78
CA ASN A 120 8.06 5.58 -17.00
C ASN A 120 6.64 6.14 -16.82
N TYR A 121 6.42 6.99 -15.80
CA TYR A 121 5.25 7.89 -15.71
C TYR A 121 5.66 9.36 -15.91
N GLY A 122 6.31 9.66 -17.03
CA GLY A 122 6.25 10.96 -17.70
C GLY A 122 6.98 12.17 -17.09
N GLN A 123 7.58 12.07 -15.91
CA GLN A 123 8.42 13.15 -15.37
C GLN A 123 9.87 12.67 -15.29
N PRO A 124 10.74 12.99 -16.27
CA PRO A 124 12.18 12.90 -16.04
C PRO A 124 12.46 13.76 -14.81
N PHE A 125 12.85 13.15 -13.69
CA PHE A 125 13.33 13.88 -12.54
C PHE A 125 14.60 14.62 -12.99
N HIS A 126 14.43 15.86 -13.44
CA HIS A 126 15.54 16.73 -13.72
C HIS A 126 16.37 16.80 -12.44
N ARG A 127 17.62 16.34 -12.53
CA ARG A 127 18.70 16.69 -11.59
C ARG A 127 18.82 18.23 -11.58
N GLN A 128 17.91 18.92 -10.91
CA GLN A 128 18.14 20.31 -10.57
C GLN A 128 19.08 20.29 -9.36
N ASN A 129 20.33 20.71 -9.60
CA ASN A 129 21.27 21.20 -8.59
C ASN A 129 22.16 20.19 -7.84
N GLY A 130 22.41 18.99 -8.35
CA GLY A 130 23.48 18.13 -7.80
C GLY A 130 23.25 17.62 -6.36
N HIS A 131 22.08 17.88 -5.79
CA HIS A 131 21.64 17.22 -4.57
C HIS A 131 21.25 15.78 -4.93
N GLY A 132 21.80 14.81 -4.20
CA GLY A 132 21.51 13.39 -4.41
C GLY A 132 20.01 13.18 -4.51
N VAL A 133 19.57 12.51 -5.58
CA VAL A 133 18.16 12.16 -5.79
C VAL A 133 17.69 11.43 -4.54
N CYS A 134 16.80 12.06 -3.78
CA CYS A 134 16.25 11.48 -2.58
C CYS A 134 15.22 10.44 -3.04
N TYR A 135 15.68 9.22 -3.31
CA TYR A 135 14.89 8.05 -3.76
C TYR A 135 13.85 7.57 -2.73
N SER A 136 13.50 8.38 -1.73
CA SER A 136 12.82 7.93 -0.51
C SER A 136 11.39 8.44 -0.36
N GLY A 137 10.76 8.92 -1.44
CA GLY A 137 9.34 9.26 -1.41
C GLY A 137 8.50 7.99 -1.58
N PRO A 138 7.35 7.87 -0.89
CA PRO A 138 6.38 6.84 -1.24
C PRO A 138 5.87 7.06 -2.67
N ILE A 139 5.56 5.96 -3.35
CA ILE A 139 4.97 5.95 -4.69
C ILE A 139 3.50 6.36 -4.55
N GLN A 140 3.15 7.45 -5.25
CA GLN A 140 1.80 8.01 -5.25
C GLN A 140 0.81 7.06 -5.91
N ASP A 141 -0.49 7.31 -5.69
CA ASP A 141 -1.58 6.60 -6.35
C ASP A 141 -1.54 5.08 -6.14
N THR A 142 -0.98 4.65 -5.01
CA THR A 142 -0.99 3.27 -4.51
C THR A 142 -2.14 3.08 -3.51
N LEU A 143 -2.46 1.82 -3.17
CA LEU A 143 -3.48 1.49 -2.17
C LEU A 143 -3.24 2.22 -0.85
N GLU A 144 -4.26 2.90 -0.33
CA GLU A 144 -4.17 3.59 0.97
C GLU A 144 -4.13 2.60 2.13
N LEU A 145 -4.80 1.45 2.01
CA LEU A 145 -4.90 0.43 3.05
C LEU A 145 -5.45 0.97 4.38
N THR A 146 -6.43 1.87 4.33
CA THR A 146 -7.23 2.25 5.51
C THR A 146 -8.38 1.28 5.69
N LEU A 147 -8.98 1.23 6.88
CA LEU A 147 -10.19 0.42 7.10
C LEU A 147 -11.33 0.83 6.17
N ASP A 148 -11.42 2.13 5.85
CA ASP A 148 -12.46 2.69 5.00
C ASP A 148 -12.19 2.48 3.51
N SER A 149 -10.93 2.45 3.07
CA SER A 149 -10.59 2.34 1.65
C SER A 149 -10.53 0.92 1.12
N GLY A 150 -10.36 -0.10 1.96
CA GLY A 150 -10.23 -1.47 1.45
C GLY A 150 -9.58 -2.50 2.37
N LEU A 151 -8.94 -2.07 3.46
CA LEU A 151 -8.21 -2.99 4.32
C LEU A 151 -9.14 -4.03 4.97
N ARG A 152 -10.35 -3.62 5.38
CA ARG A 152 -11.34 -4.51 6.02
C ARG A 152 -11.74 -5.69 5.12
N GLN A 153 -11.75 -5.47 3.81
CA GLN A 153 -12.14 -6.42 2.78
C GLN A 153 -11.14 -7.57 2.68
N LEU A 154 -9.91 -7.37 3.17
CA LEU A 154 -8.85 -8.37 3.25
C LEU A 154 -8.95 -9.26 4.51
N ALA A 155 -10.00 -9.15 5.32
CA ALA A 155 -10.19 -9.94 6.54
C ALA A 155 -10.14 -11.46 6.32
N LYS A 156 -10.47 -11.92 5.10
CA LYS A 156 -10.52 -13.35 4.73
C LYS A 156 -9.14 -14.00 4.59
N LEU A 157 -8.07 -13.21 4.53
CA LEU A 157 -6.69 -13.69 4.38
C LEU A 157 -6.13 -14.25 5.71
N LYS A 158 -6.77 -15.30 6.23
CA LYS A 158 -6.43 -15.88 7.55
C LYS A 158 -5.07 -16.56 7.61
N ASN A 159 -4.57 -16.99 6.45
CA ASN A 159 -3.27 -17.63 6.29
C ASN A 159 -2.13 -16.63 6.07
N LEU A 160 -2.42 -15.32 6.06
CA LEU A 160 -1.42 -14.31 5.78
C LEU A 160 -0.39 -14.25 6.91
N GLU A 161 0.87 -14.54 6.57
CA GLU A 161 2.01 -14.59 7.48
C GLU A 161 2.89 -13.34 7.36
N VAL A 162 3.05 -12.84 6.13
CA VAL A 162 3.92 -11.69 5.82
C VAL A 162 3.17 -10.69 4.97
N ILE A 163 3.23 -9.42 5.36
CA ILE A 163 2.76 -8.30 4.54
C ILE A 163 3.83 -7.22 4.40
N ARG A 164 4.02 -6.71 3.19
CA ARG A 164 5.05 -5.73 2.84
C ARG A 164 4.44 -4.53 2.11
N PHE A 165 4.79 -3.34 2.59
CA PHE A 165 4.30 -2.06 2.07
C PHE A 165 5.42 -1.08 1.69
N GLU A 166 6.66 -1.58 1.54
CA GLU A 166 7.82 -0.73 1.30
C GLU A 166 7.60 0.19 0.09
N GLY A 167 7.78 1.50 0.30
CA GLY A 167 7.65 2.48 -0.79
C GLY A 167 6.23 2.76 -1.26
N MET A 168 5.19 2.27 -0.56
CA MET A 168 3.79 2.67 -0.84
C MET A 168 3.42 3.95 -0.09
N ASP A 169 2.48 4.72 -0.64
CA ASP A 169 1.84 5.86 0.04
C ASP A 169 0.67 5.39 0.92
N HIS A 170 0.89 4.37 1.75
CA HIS A 170 -0.13 3.81 2.62
C HIS A 170 -0.51 4.80 3.75
N ARG A 171 -1.72 4.66 4.30
CA ARG A 171 -2.26 5.44 5.44
C ARG A 171 -2.58 4.56 6.65
N ILE A 172 -1.83 3.48 6.85
CA ILE A 172 -1.98 2.58 7.99
C ILE A 172 -1.66 3.33 9.30
N GLY A 173 -2.69 3.63 10.09
CA GLY A 173 -2.58 4.21 11.41
C GLY A 173 -2.64 3.17 12.52
N LYS A 174 -2.87 3.64 13.75
CA LYS A 174 -2.99 2.78 14.95
C LYS A 174 -4.21 1.86 14.89
N GLU A 175 -5.34 2.36 14.42
CA GLU A 175 -6.59 1.61 14.33
C GLU A 175 -6.50 0.52 13.25
N GLU A 176 -5.98 0.85 12.07
CA GLU A 176 -5.66 -0.13 11.01
C GLU A 176 -4.73 -1.21 11.56
N MET A 177 -3.70 -0.82 12.32
CA MET A 177 -2.73 -1.76 12.85
C MET A 177 -3.35 -2.73 13.86
N LYS A 178 -4.13 -2.19 14.80
CA LYS A 178 -4.85 -3.01 15.78
C LYS A 178 -5.76 -4.00 15.07
N TRP A 179 -6.55 -3.51 14.11
CA TRP A 179 -7.42 -4.35 13.30
C TRP A 179 -6.64 -5.44 12.54
N THR A 180 -5.50 -5.11 11.94
CA THR A 180 -4.66 -6.04 11.18
C THR A 180 -4.20 -7.23 12.04
N VAL A 181 -3.76 -6.97 13.27
CA VAL A 181 -3.31 -8.04 14.18
C VAL A 181 -4.47 -8.94 14.61
N GLU A 182 -5.64 -8.37 14.87
CA GLU A 182 -6.85 -9.13 15.23
C GLU A 182 -7.40 -9.93 14.03
N ALA A 183 -7.37 -9.35 12.83
CA ALA A 183 -7.96 -9.94 11.64
C ALA A 183 -7.11 -11.07 11.02
N TRP A 184 -5.78 -11.02 11.14
CA TRP A 184 -4.85 -11.98 10.53
C TRP A 184 -4.08 -12.79 11.59
N PRO A 185 -4.66 -13.90 12.08
CA PRO A 185 -4.11 -14.65 13.21
C PRO A 185 -2.75 -15.29 12.91
N MET A 186 -2.42 -15.54 11.64
CA MET A 186 -1.11 -16.10 11.24
C MET A 186 -0.04 -15.04 10.98
N LEU A 187 -0.39 -13.76 11.06
CA LEU A 187 0.52 -12.68 10.72
C LEU A 187 1.71 -12.65 11.70
N ARG A 188 2.91 -12.78 11.16
CA ARG A 188 4.17 -12.79 11.93
C ARG A 188 5.11 -11.65 11.57
N MET A 189 4.90 -11.01 10.43
CA MET A 189 5.80 -9.97 9.94
C MET A 189 5.06 -8.90 9.14
N ILE A 190 5.27 -7.65 9.55
CA ILE A 190 4.86 -6.47 8.79
C ILE A 190 6.12 -5.68 8.41
N ARG A 191 6.14 -5.23 7.17
CA ARG A 191 7.27 -4.60 6.52
C ARG A 191 6.84 -3.34 5.78
N GLY A 192 7.78 -2.42 5.62
CA GLY A 192 7.50 -1.17 4.91
C GLY A 192 6.60 -0.18 5.64
N LEU A 193 6.41 -0.34 6.96
CA LEU A 193 5.80 0.72 7.77
C LEU A 193 6.73 1.92 7.79
N ASP A 194 6.48 2.81 6.84
CA ASP A 194 7.03 4.15 6.89
C ASP A 194 6.06 5.00 7.70
N ALA A 195 6.60 5.78 8.63
CA ALA A 195 5.79 6.77 9.37
C ALA A 195 5.56 8.00 8.47
N GLY A 196 5.14 7.74 7.24
CA GLY A 196 5.03 8.70 6.15
C GLY A 196 4.16 9.91 6.52
N ARG A 197 4.33 10.99 5.74
CA ARG A 197 3.93 12.41 5.93
C ARG A 197 2.55 12.74 6.51
N TRP A 198 1.68 11.76 6.69
CA TRP A 198 0.25 11.91 6.97
C TRP A 198 -0.14 11.75 8.43
N LEU A 199 0.80 11.36 9.30
CA LEU A 199 0.55 11.52 10.72
C LEU A 199 0.60 13.03 10.99
N PRO A 200 -0.52 13.66 11.42
CA PRO A 200 -0.47 15.06 11.81
C PRO A 200 0.70 15.21 12.78
N GLU A 201 1.50 16.28 12.63
CA GLU A 201 2.47 16.62 13.65
C GLU A 201 1.67 16.73 14.96
N ILE A 202 1.71 15.68 15.78
CA ILE A 202 1.08 15.72 17.08
C ILE A 202 1.95 16.72 17.84
N ASP A 203 1.46 17.96 17.88
CA ASP A 203 2.06 19.04 18.65
C ASP A 203 1.78 18.71 20.13
N VAL A 204 2.56 17.77 20.66
CA VAL A 204 2.61 17.53 22.08
C VAL A 204 3.27 18.78 22.65
N GLU A 205 2.45 19.63 23.25
CA GLU A 205 2.82 20.91 23.87
C GLU A 205 4.27 20.87 24.39
N GLY A 206 5.21 21.43 23.61
CA GLY A 206 6.59 21.65 24.06
C GLY A 206 7.72 20.85 23.38
N GLY A 207 7.50 20.01 22.37
CA GLY A 207 8.65 19.41 21.68
C GLY A 207 8.35 18.61 20.42
N LYS A 208 8.99 18.98 19.31
CA LYS A 208 8.96 18.23 18.03
C LYS A 208 9.33 16.76 18.27
N ARG A 209 8.34 15.86 18.27
CA ARG A 209 8.61 14.41 18.21
C ARG A 209 9.16 14.09 16.83
N GLY A 210 10.37 13.55 16.77
CA GLY A 210 10.94 13.05 15.52
C GLY A 210 10.13 11.88 14.96
N ARG A 211 10.15 11.66 13.64
CA ARG A 211 9.50 10.52 12.94
C ARG A 211 9.79 9.14 13.54
N GLY A 212 10.88 9.00 14.31
CA GLY A 212 11.18 7.78 15.06
C GLY A 212 10.12 7.41 16.11
N SER A 213 9.37 8.38 16.64
CA SER A 213 8.38 8.16 17.71
C SER A 213 7.22 7.29 17.22
N ILE A 214 6.62 7.62 16.09
CA ILE A 214 5.37 6.94 15.67
C ILE A 214 5.64 5.50 15.25
N LYS A 215 6.77 5.25 14.59
CA LYS A 215 7.18 3.87 14.26
C LYS A 215 7.41 3.03 15.51
N ALA A 216 7.97 3.63 16.56
CA ALA A 216 8.14 2.95 17.85
C ALA A 216 6.77 2.69 18.51
N GLU A 217 5.87 3.67 18.52
CA GLU A 217 4.52 3.54 19.09
C GLU A 217 3.69 2.46 18.40
N LEU A 218 3.72 2.39 17.05
CA LEU A 218 3.04 1.33 16.29
C LEU A 218 3.64 -0.04 16.61
N ARG A 219 4.97 -0.11 16.74
CA ARG A 219 5.68 -1.34 17.11
C ARG A 219 5.31 -1.79 18.52
N GLU A 220 5.30 -0.88 19.49
CA GLU A 220 4.91 -1.16 20.87
C GLU A 220 3.45 -1.63 20.96
N CYS A 221 2.54 -0.94 20.24
CA CYS A 221 1.14 -1.34 20.14
C CYS A 221 1.01 -2.80 19.67
N MET A 222 1.72 -3.17 18.59
CA MET A 222 1.66 -4.53 18.06
C MET A 222 2.30 -5.56 18.97
N LEU A 223 3.45 -5.27 19.58
CA LEU A 223 4.09 -6.20 20.51
C LEU A 223 3.25 -6.41 21.77
N GLY A 224 2.47 -5.41 22.19
CA GLY A 224 1.50 -5.54 23.27
C GLY A 224 0.33 -6.48 22.93
N ILE A 225 -0.07 -6.56 21.66
CA ILE A 225 -1.15 -7.45 21.21
C ILE A 225 -0.61 -8.85 20.87
N LYS A 226 0.54 -8.93 20.20
CA LYS A 226 1.11 -10.16 19.65
C LYS A 226 2.65 -10.16 19.77
N PRO A 227 3.20 -10.66 20.90
CA PRO A 227 4.63 -10.55 21.23
C PRO A 227 5.59 -11.23 20.25
N GLU A 228 5.13 -12.24 19.51
CA GLU A 228 5.92 -12.99 18.53
C GLU A 228 6.13 -12.26 17.19
N MET A 229 5.45 -11.12 17.00
CA MET A 229 5.55 -10.31 15.78
C MET A 229 6.96 -9.78 15.55
N ARG A 230 7.41 -9.86 14.29
CA ARG A 230 8.72 -9.37 13.86
C ARG A 230 8.58 -8.13 12.99
N PHE A 231 9.45 -7.16 13.25
CA PHE A 231 9.57 -5.93 12.47
C PHE A 231 10.94 -5.90 11.80
N ALA A 232 10.96 -5.88 10.47
CA ALA A 232 12.18 -5.63 9.73
C ALA A 232 12.20 -4.16 9.33
N THR A 233 13.19 -3.42 9.82
CA THR A 233 13.41 -2.01 9.46
C THR A 233 14.55 -1.83 8.48
N ARG A 234 15.18 -2.92 8.03
CA ARG A 234 16.28 -2.91 7.06
C ARG A 234 15.96 -3.86 5.90
N PRO A 235 16.34 -3.50 4.66
CA PRO A 235 16.31 -4.44 3.55
C PRO A 235 17.19 -5.64 3.92
N PHE A 236 16.63 -6.83 3.80
CA PHE A 236 17.44 -8.05 3.88
C PHE A 236 18.25 -8.08 2.59
N THR A 237 19.58 -8.04 2.67
CA THR A 237 20.41 -8.55 1.57
C THR A 237 20.09 -10.03 1.43
N PHE A 238 19.23 -10.36 0.46
CA PHE A 238 18.83 -11.73 0.17
C PHE A 238 20.04 -12.47 -0.43
N CYS A 239 20.65 -13.39 0.33
CA CYS A 239 21.53 -14.41 -0.24
C CYS A 239 20.64 -15.39 -1.03
N ARG A 240 20.52 -15.18 -2.34
CA ARG A 240 19.74 -16.05 -3.23
C ARG A 240 20.56 -17.30 -3.54
N PHE A 241 20.10 -18.47 -3.07
CA PHE A 241 20.45 -19.75 -3.65
C PHE A 241 19.87 -19.81 -5.08
N LEU A 242 20.71 -20.15 -6.05
CA LEU A 242 20.38 -20.23 -7.47
C LEU A 242 19.39 -21.37 -7.73
N GLY A 243 18.25 -21.07 -8.36
CA GLY A 243 17.29 -22.08 -8.79
C GLY A 243 16.11 -21.53 -9.59
N GLY A 244 16.34 -21.24 -10.88
CA GLY A 244 15.34 -21.26 -11.97
C GLY A 244 14.12 -20.33 -11.90
N SER A 245 14.13 -19.23 -12.67
CA SER A 245 12.93 -18.45 -12.98
C SER A 245 12.42 -18.78 -14.39
N VAL A 246 11.22 -19.33 -14.48
CA VAL A 246 10.48 -19.56 -15.74
C VAL A 246 9.63 -18.32 -16.02
N TRP A 247 9.79 -17.75 -17.21
CA TRP A 247 8.95 -16.68 -17.74
C TRP A 247 7.67 -17.28 -18.35
N ILE A 248 6.50 -16.74 -18.01
CA ILE A 248 5.22 -17.09 -18.65
C ILE A 248 4.83 -15.94 -19.59
N PRO A 249 4.55 -16.18 -20.88
CA PRO A 249 4.01 -15.18 -21.77
C PRO A 249 2.50 -14.99 -21.53
N PHE A 250 2.03 -13.75 -21.51
CA PHE A 250 0.61 -13.45 -21.67
C PHE A 250 0.18 -13.75 -23.12
N PRO A 251 -0.94 -14.44 -23.37
CA PRO A 251 -1.51 -14.47 -24.71
C PRO A 251 -2.20 -13.13 -24.98
N LYS A 252 -1.82 -12.47 -26.07
CA LYS A 252 -2.63 -11.40 -26.66
C LYS A 252 -3.85 -12.05 -27.30
N VAL A 253 -5.05 -11.56 -26.97
CA VAL A 253 -6.27 -11.77 -27.76
C VAL A 253 -6.26 -10.77 -28.90
#